data_AF-A0A841UCH2-F1
#
_entry.id   AF-A0A841UCH2-F1
#
_cell.length_a   1.000
_cell.length_b   1.000
_cell.length_c   1.000
_cell.angle_alpha   90.00
_cell.angle_beta   90.00
_cell.angle_gamma   90.00
#
_symmetry.space_group_name_H-M   'P 1'
#
loop_
_entity.id
_entity.type
_entity.pdbx_description
1 polymer ?
#
loop_
_entity_poly.entity_id
_entity_poly.type
_entity_poly.pdbx_seq_one_letter_code
_entity_poly.pdbx_strand_id
1 'polypeptide(L)'
;MRTNHVIHAAVAAAFLLAATTAAAPLPRSVGLEMKAGPNAAYATRHDGIRLSVPEPSEAARGESPSVAPSLTDLYVTIPSAEGGERRLRVESTGHLWDERASNRIVLSGKHAARMRSEAERLRKEHYGQLTDWNEAKRLLPRRSVFSITDIESGLTFRVQRRAGSDHADVQPLSKEDTRIMRRIYKDGWSWRRKAIVVGSEGRRLAASMNGMPHGGDGIPGNGFSGHFCVHFLNSSTHRSENPDPEHQLMVYKAAGRLREMLNGSPPLAQARYLAAAMDQNETEIVRLMTEGMTLPESAGLVAATAKFASFRAGKIAESKRDPVTELTAVVELDAVFQSRGKPSRRETVRLTCARLSPLSPWRLDDCEFIPVRSRSSRRS
;
A
#
# COMPACT_ATOMS: atom_id res chain seq x y z
N MET A 1 31.37 -66.77 41.32
CA MET A 1 30.34 -65.84 40.80
C MET A 1 30.78 -64.43 41.10
N ARG A 2 31.16 -63.66 40.08
CA ARG A 2 31.71 -62.30 40.23
C ARG A 2 30.58 -61.30 40.45
N THR A 3 30.73 -60.50 41.50
CA THR A 3 29.89 -59.37 41.89
C THR A 3 30.09 -58.20 40.94
N ASN A 4 28.98 -57.62 40.44
CA ASN A 4 28.94 -56.33 39.77
C ASN A 4 27.68 -55.59 40.25
N HIS A 5 27.84 -54.70 41.23
CA HIS A 5 26.85 -53.66 41.52
C HIS A 5 27.42 -52.33 41.01
N VAL A 6 26.85 -51.84 39.91
CA VAL A 6 27.13 -50.50 39.38
C VAL A 6 26.24 -49.52 40.14
N ILE A 7 26.86 -48.64 40.92
CA ILE A 7 26.21 -47.47 41.53
C ILE A 7 26.16 -46.38 40.46
N HIS A 8 24.98 -45.98 40.01
CA HIS A 8 24.80 -44.76 39.21
C HIS A 8 24.69 -43.56 40.16
N ALA A 9 25.71 -42.71 40.19
CA ALA A 9 25.65 -41.39 40.79
C ALA A 9 24.92 -40.43 39.83
N ALA A 10 23.73 -39.96 40.21
CA ALA A 10 23.03 -38.90 39.50
C ALA A 10 23.69 -37.55 39.83
N VAL A 11 24.40 -36.97 38.86
CA VAL A 11 24.86 -35.59 38.93
C VAL A 11 23.72 -34.69 38.45
N ALA A 12 23.02 -34.04 39.39
CA ALA A 12 22.07 -32.99 39.07
C ALA A 12 22.85 -31.70 38.74
N ALA A 13 23.00 -31.42 37.44
CA ALA A 13 23.50 -30.13 36.97
C ALA A 13 22.36 -29.10 37.08
N ALA A 14 22.40 -28.28 38.13
CA ALA A 14 21.54 -27.10 38.24
C ALA A 14 22.05 -26.01 37.28
N PHE A 15 21.39 -25.85 36.13
CA PHE A 15 21.56 -24.67 35.30
C PHE A 15 20.85 -23.48 35.97
N LEU A 16 21.62 -22.64 36.67
CA LEU A 16 21.18 -21.28 36.98
C LEU A 16 21.09 -20.50 35.66
N LEU A 17 19.87 -20.28 35.15
CA LEU A 17 19.63 -19.20 34.20
C LEU A 17 19.82 -17.87 34.93
N ALA A 18 20.96 -17.22 34.74
CA ALA A 18 21.13 -15.82 35.09
C ALA A 18 20.21 -14.99 34.18
N ALA A 19 19.04 -14.62 34.69
CA ALA A 19 18.21 -13.58 34.09
C ALA A 19 18.94 -12.24 34.24
N THR A 20 19.74 -11.88 33.24
CA THR A 20 20.27 -10.52 33.11
C THR A 20 19.09 -9.60 32.79
N THR A 21 18.61 -8.86 33.78
CA THR A 21 17.65 -7.77 33.58
C THR A 21 18.36 -6.67 32.79
N ALA A 22 18.20 -6.66 31.47
CA ALA A 22 18.63 -5.54 30.64
C ALA A 22 17.96 -4.26 31.18
N ALA A 23 18.74 -3.19 31.37
CA ALA A 23 18.22 -1.92 31.82
C ALA A 23 17.20 -1.39 30.81
N ALA A 24 16.10 -0.77 31.28
CA ALA A 24 15.09 -0.23 30.37
C ALA A 24 15.72 0.87 29.48
N PRO A 25 15.46 0.87 28.16
CA PRO A 25 16.06 1.83 27.25
C PRO A 25 15.63 3.27 27.61
N LEU A 26 16.61 4.17 27.67
CA LEU A 26 16.37 5.57 27.98
C LEU A 26 15.56 6.25 26.87
N PRO A 27 14.63 7.18 27.21
CA PRO A 27 13.89 7.92 26.21
C PRO A 27 14.83 8.82 25.39
N ARG A 28 14.77 8.70 24.07
CA ARG A 28 15.46 9.59 23.12
C ARG A 28 14.46 10.37 22.27
N SER A 29 14.94 11.48 21.71
CA SER A 29 14.16 12.25 20.74
C SER A 29 14.16 11.53 19.40
N VAL A 30 12.99 11.30 18.84
CA VAL A 30 12.79 10.68 17.52
C VAL A 30 11.96 11.58 16.62
N GLY A 31 12.15 11.44 15.31
CA GLY A 31 11.30 12.05 14.29
C GLY A 31 10.21 11.08 13.83
N LEU A 32 9.11 11.65 13.34
CA LEU A 32 8.02 10.93 12.72
C LEU A 32 7.87 11.39 11.27
N GLU A 33 7.68 10.44 10.35
CA GLU A 33 7.38 10.72 8.94
C GLU A 33 6.12 9.95 8.53
N MET A 34 5.08 10.66 8.11
CA MET A 34 3.91 10.07 7.45
C MET A 34 4.11 10.07 5.94
N LYS A 35 4.03 8.90 5.30
CA LYS A 35 4.33 8.73 3.87
C LYS A 35 3.39 7.73 3.20
N ALA A 36 2.98 8.02 1.96
CA ALA A 36 2.15 7.12 1.15
C ALA A 36 2.82 5.77 0.80
N GLY A 37 4.15 5.70 0.92
CA GLY A 37 4.93 4.48 0.76
C GLY A 37 6.40 4.70 1.15
N PRO A 38 7.20 3.62 1.23
CA PRO A 38 8.59 3.69 1.72
C PRO A 38 9.47 4.61 0.87
N ASN A 39 9.22 4.63 -0.44
CA ASN A 39 9.99 5.39 -1.43
C ASN A 39 9.38 6.76 -1.76
N ALA A 40 8.28 7.16 -1.12
CA ALA A 40 7.71 8.49 -1.33
C ALA A 40 8.72 9.57 -0.93
N ALA A 41 8.83 10.64 -1.72
CA ALA A 41 9.57 11.84 -1.36
C ALA A 41 8.72 12.77 -0.48
N TYR A 42 7.41 12.83 -0.71
CA TYR A 42 6.49 13.60 0.13
C TYR A 42 6.33 12.95 1.51
N ALA A 43 6.49 13.75 2.55
CA ALA A 43 6.30 13.33 3.92
C ALA A 43 5.74 14.48 4.77
N THR A 44 4.78 14.16 5.65
CA THR A 44 4.43 15.07 6.76
C THR A 44 5.27 14.68 7.96
N ARG A 45 6.01 15.64 8.52
CA ARG A 45 7.03 15.40 9.54
C ARG A 45 6.64 15.95 10.89
N HIS A 46 7.04 15.27 11.94
CA HIS A 46 6.91 15.76 13.30
C HIS A 46 8.09 15.28 14.17
N ASP A 47 8.87 16.22 14.68
CA ASP A 47 10.09 15.95 15.43
C ASP A 47 9.89 16.15 16.94
N GLY A 48 10.86 15.70 17.73
CA GLY A 48 10.87 15.95 19.17
C GLY A 48 10.01 14.98 20.00
N ILE A 49 9.57 13.87 19.40
CA ILE A 49 8.84 12.85 20.15
C ILE A 49 9.81 12.11 21.06
N ARG A 50 9.54 12.10 22.37
CA ARG A 50 10.30 11.28 23.32
C ARG A 50 9.80 9.83 23.28
N LEU A 51 10.68 8.92 22.92
CA LEU A 51 10.40 7.49 22.79
C LEU A 51 11.56 6.66 23.38
N SER A 52 11.23 5.68 24.22
CA SER A 52 12.18 4.64 24.62
C SER A 52 12.15 3.52 23.59
N VAL A 53 13.21 3.40 22.80
CA VAL A 53 13.38 2.33 21.81
C VAL A 53 14.61 1.51 22.22
N PRO A 54 14.52 0.18 22.36
CA PRO A 54 15.68 -0.69 22.60
C PRO A 54 16.76 -0.50 21.54
N GLU A 55 18.03 -0.67 21.93
CA GLU A 55 19.13 -0.68 20.97
C GLU A 55 19.05 -1.91 20.05
N PRO A 56 19.60 -1.86 18.81
CA PRO A 56 19.56 -2.98 17.87
C PRO A 56 20.10 -4.30 18.42
N SER A 57 21.15 -4.25 19.25
CA SER A 57 21.76 -5.41 19.91
C SER A 57 20.82 -6.07 20.94
N GLU A 58 19.91 -5.30 21.53
CA GLU A 58 18.88 -5.78 22.46
C GLU A 58 17.61 -6.21 21.73
N ALA A 59 17.29 -5.56 20.60
CA ALA A 59 16.16 -5.88 19.72
C ALA A 59 16.29 -7.25 19.03
N ALA A 60 17.50 -7.82 18.96
CA ALA A 60 17.73 -9.19 18.50
C ALA A 60 17.02 -10.27 19.37
N ARG A 61 16.46 -9.88 20.53
CA ARG A 61 15.60 -10.74 21.38
C ARG A 61 14.10 -10.62 21.08
N GLY A 62 13.71 -9.85 20.06
CA GLY A 62 12.32 -9.74 19.62
C GLY A 62 11.81 -11.03 18.98
N GLU A 63 10.49 -11.24 19.01
CA GLU A 63 9.87 -12.31 18.23
C GLU A 63 10.12 -12.08 16.74
N SER A 64 10.70 -13.08 16.07
CA SER A 64 10.73 -13.17 14.60
C SER A 64 9.37 -13.69 14.15
N PRO A 65 8.47 -12.85 13.63
CA PRO A 65 7.16 -13.35 13.21
C PRO A 65 7.35 -14.22 11.96
N SER A 66 6.53 -15.26 11.84
CA SER A 66 6.47 -16.09 10.63
C SER A 66 5.65 -15.46 9.50
N VAL A 67 4.87 -14.43 9.82
CA VAL A 67 3.89 -13.79 8.93
C VAL A 67 4.15 -12.32 8.69
N ALA A 68 3.66 -11.80 7.57
CA ALA A 68 3.78 -10.41 7.17
C ALA A 68 3.03 -9.49 8.16
N PRO A 69 3.70 -8.44 8.69
CA PRO A 69 3.16 -7.59 9.74
C PRO A 69 2.08 -6.62 9.22
N SER A 70 1.20 -6.20 10.11
CA SER A 70 0.21 -5.15 9.83
C SER A 70 0.82 -3.76 9.98
N LEU A 71 1.40 -3.21 8.91
CA LEU A 71 2.10 -1.93 8.93
C LEU A 71 1.17 -0.75 8.62
N THR A 72 1.47 0.39 9.25
CA THR A 72 0.86 1.70 8.96
C THR A 72 1.74 2.49 7.99
N ASP A 73 1.30 3.68 7.61
CA ASP A 73 2.00 4.69 6.81
C ASP A 73 2.92 5.61 7.64
N LEU A 74 3.04 5.37 8.95
CA LEU A 74 3.91 6.12 9.86
C LEU A 74 5.27 5.44 10.02
N TYR A 75 6.32 6.24 9.86
CA TYR A 75 7.71 5.86 10.09
C TYR A 75 8.28 6.63 11.29
N VAL A 76 9.14 5.97 12.05
CA VAL A 76 9.94 6.56 13.11
C VAL A 76 11.38 6.67 12.63
N THR A 77 11.95 7.87 12.67
CA THR A 77 13.36 8.12 12.39
C THR A 77 14.11 8.31 13.70
N ILE A 78 15.15 7.51 13.89
CA ILE A 78 15.98 7.50 15.09
C ILE A 78 17.39 7.92 14.66
N PRO A 79 17.91 9.06 15.15
CA PRO A 79 19.30 9.43 14.93
C PRO A 79 20.26 8.38 15.49
N SER A 80 21.27 8.02 14.71
CA SER A 80 22.36 7.14 15.16
C SER A 80 23.51 7.95 15.76
N ALA A 81 24.14 7.42 16.81
CA ALA A 81 25.34 8.01 17.41
C ALA A 81 26.56 7.98 16.46
N GLU A 82 26.60 7.04 15.53
CA GLU A 82 27.68 6.87 14.54
C GLU A 82 27.46 7.69 13.26
N GLY A 83 26.43 8.53 13.22
CA GLY A 83 25.99 9.25 12.03
C GLY A 83 24.95 8.45 11.22
N GLY A 84 23.98 9.17 10.64
CA GLY A 84 22.86 8.58 9.90
C GLY A 84 21.60 8.35 10.75
N GLU A 85 20.58 7.77 10.13
CA GLU A 85 19.26 7.56 10.75
C GLU A 85 18.80 6.11 10.54
N ARG A 86 18.32 5.49 11.61
CA ARG A 86 17.55 4.24 11.54
C ARG A 86 16.09 4.58 11.33
N ARG A 87 15.49 4.05 10.26
CA ARG A 87 14.05 4.19 9.99
C ARG A 87 13.33 2.89 10.34
N LEU A 88 12.33 3.01 11.19
CA LEU A 88 11.44 1.92 11.58
C LEU A 88 10.01 2.26 11.15
N ARG A 89 9.16 1.25 10.98
CA ARG A 89 7.77 1.45 10.59
C ARG A 89 6.84 1.11 11.74
N VAL A 90 5.75 1.86 11.90
CA VAL A 90 4.79 1.62 12.98
C VAL A 90 3.78 0.57 12.53
N GLU A 91 3.58 -0.47 13.34
CA GLU A 91 2.50 -1.45 13.18
C GLU A 91 1.15 -0.88 13.63
N SER A 92 0.03 -1.48 13.19
CA SER A 92 -1.32 -1.09 13.61
C SER A 92 -1.54 -1.18 15.13
N THR A 93 -0.77 -2.03 15.80
CA THR A 93 -0.71 -2.17 17.27
C THR A 93 0.04 -1.01 17.94
N GLY A 94 0.77 -0.19 17.19
CA GLY A 94 1.61 0.90 17.69
C GLY A 94 3.04 0.47 18.04
N HIS A 95 3.38 -0.81 17.91
CA HIS A 95 4.77 -1.28 18.01
C HIS A 95 5.58 -0.89 16.77
N LEU A 96 6.90 -1.05 16.83
CA LEU A 96 7.76 -0.74 15.69
C LEU A 96 8.19 -2.01 14.98
N TRP A 97 8.39 -1.89 13.68
CA TRP A 97 8.87 -2.93 12.79
C TRP A 97 10.17 -2.48 12.15
N ASP A 98 11.20 -3.31 12.24
CA ASP A 98 12.44 -3.14 11.49
C ASP A 98 12.36 -3.95 10.20
N GLU A 99 12.17 -3.27 9.07
CA GLU A 99 12.09 -3.94 7.76
C GLU A 99 13.41 -4.60 7.35
N ARG A 100 14.57 -4.15 7.86
CA ARG A 100 15.87 -4.75 7.54
C ARG A 100 16.11 -6.03 8.32
N ALA A 101 15.79 -6.00 9.61
CA ALA A 101 15.96 -7.15 10.50
C ALA A 101 14.76 -8.13 10.46
N SER A 102 13.65 -7.73 9.83
CA SER A 102 12.39 -8.49 9.81
C SER A 102 11.91 -8.88 11.21
N ASN A 103 12.02 -7.96 12.17
CA ASN A 103 11.61 -8.19 13.55
C ASN A 103 10.76 -7.06 14.12
N ARG A 104 9.95 -7.42 15.11
CA ARG A 104 9.14 -6.49 15.88
C ARG A 104 9.93 -5.96 17.07
N ILE A 105 9.82 -4.67 17.32
CA ILE A 105 10.28 -3.99 18.53
C ILE A 105 9.07 -3.62 19.38
N VAL A 106 8.93 -4.31 20.50
CA VAL A 106 7.83 -4.11 21.44
C VAL A 106 8.06 -2.85 22.26
N LEU A 107 7.20 -1.86 22.07
CA LEU A 107 7.14 -0.64 22.88
C LEU A 107 6.29 -0.85 24.14
N SER A 108 6.53 -0.05 25.18
CA SER A 108 5.63 0.04 26.34
C SER A 108 4.21 0.45 25.90
N GLY A 109 3.19 0.04 26.65
CA GLY A 109 1.79 0.34 26.29
C GLY A 109 1.52 1.84 26.09
N LYS A 110 2.14 2.71 26.90
CA LYS A 110 2.09 4.16 26.75
C LYS A 110 2.68 4.63 25.42
N HIS A 111 3.85 4.11 25.05
CA HIS A 111 4.51 4.49 23.80
C HIS A 111 3.78 3.94 22.57
N ALA A 112 3.30 2.70 22.62
CA ALA A 112 2.48 2.12 21.55
C ALA A 112 1.18 2.91 21.33
N ALA A 113 0.48 3.29 22.40
CA ALA A 113 -0.71 4.14 22.31
C ALA A 113 -0.40 5.52 21.71
N ARG A 114 0.74 6.11 22.09
CA ARG A 114 1.21 7.37 21.49
C ARG A 114 1.44 7.23 19.99
N MET A 115 2.10 6.16 19.54
CA MET A 115 2.34 5.93 18.10
C MET A 115 1.05 5.80 17.29
N ARG A 116 0.02 5.12 17.84
CA ARG A 116 -1.30 5.05 17.19
C ARG A 116 -1.95 6.44 17.08
N SER A 117 -1.92 7.23 18.14
CA SER A 117 -2.48 8.59 18.16
C SER A 117 -1.75 9.53 17.16
N GLU A 118 -0.42 9.49 17.13
CA GLU A 118 0.36 10.27 16.16
C GLU A 118 0.10 9.83 14.72
N ALA A 119 -0.04 8.52 14.48
CA ALA A 119 -0.38 8.01 13.16
C ALA A 119 -1.73 8.55 12.68
N GLU A 120 -2.76 8.56 13.54
CA GLU A 120 -4.07 9.12 13.20
C GLU A 120 -4.01 10.63 12.96
N ARG A 121 -3.32 11.38 13.82
CA ARG A 121 -3.17 12.83 13.69
C ARG A 121 -2.46 13.20 12.39
N LEU A 122 -1.30 12.61 12.12
CA LEU A 122 -0.50 12.90 10.93
C LEU A 122 -1.22 12.43 9.65
N ARG A 123 -2.01 11.36 9.69
CA ARG A 123 -2.80 10.91 8.54
C ARG A 123 -3.83 11.96 8.12
N LYS A 124 -4.51 12.60 9.08
CA LYS A 124 -5.47 13.70 8.81
C LYS A 124 -4.81 14.91 8.16
N GLU A 125 -3.53 15.16 8.43
CA GLU A 125 -2.78 16.27 7.86
C GLU A 125 -2.19 15.93 6.48
N HIS A 126 -1.67 14.70 6.33
CA HIS A 126 -0.96 14.26 5.14
C HIS A 126 -1.90 14.02 3.95
N TYR A 127 -3.00 13.30 4.18
CA TYR A 127 -3.90 12.83 3.12
C TYR A 127 -5.07 13.78 2.85
N GLY A 128 -5.81 13.49 1.77
CA GLY A 128 -7.04 14.21 1.43
C GLY A 128 -8.28 13.58 2.06
N GLN A 129 -9.36 14.36 2.16
CA GLN A 129 -10.67 13.85 2.53
C GLN A 129 -11.24 12.99 1.41
N LEU A 130 -11.77 11.82 1.75
CA LEU A 130 -12.47 10.97 0.80
C LEU A 130 -13.81 11.64 0.46
N THR A 131 -13.98 12.06 -0.80
CA THR A 131 -15.13 12.86 -1.24
C THR A 131 -15.80 12.22 -2.45
N ASP A 132 -17.11 12.00 -2.36
CA ASP A 132 -17.93 11.48 -3.46
C ASP A 132 -17.92 12.45 -4.65
N TRP A 133 -17.95 11.90 -5.87
CA TRP A 133 -17.95 12.71 -7.09
C TRP A 133 -19.05 13.77 -7.11
N ASN A 134 -20.25 13.46 -6.62
CA ASN A 134 -21.35 14.44 -6.61
C ASN A 134 -21.03 15.66 -5.75
N GLU A 135 -20.30 15.47 -4.65
CA GLU A 135 -19.82 16.57 -3.82
C GLU A 135 -18.63 17.27 -4.47
N ALA A 136 -17.62 16.53 -4.90
CA ALA A 136 -16.43 17.08 -5.56
C ALA A 136 -16.79 17.95 -6.77
N LYS A 137 -17.78 17.53 -7.56
CA LYS A 137 -18.30 18.27 -8.71
C LYS A 137 -18.89 19.63 -8.34
N ARG A 138 -19.52 19.76 -7.16
CA ARG A 138 -20.04 21.04 -6.64
C ARG A 138 -18.92 21.95 -6.15
N LEU A 139 -17.92 21.37 -5.49
CA LEU A 139 -16.76 22.11 -4.96
C LEU A 139 -15.80 22.59 -6.05
N LEU A 140 -15.76 21.88 -7.17
CA LEU A 140 -14.86 22.17 -8.29
C LEU A 140 -15.67 22.46 -9.55
N PRO A 141 -16.47 23.54 -9.61
CA PRO A 141 -17.30 23.85 -10.77
C PRO A 141 -16.44 24.06 -12.04
N ARG A 142 -17.05 23.97 -13.22
CA ARG A 142 -16.32 24.23 -14.48
C ARG A 142 -15.70 25.63 -14.45
N ARG A 143 -14.49 25.75 -15.00
CA ARG A 143 -13.61 26.93 -14.97
C ARG A 143 -12.96 27.24 -13.61
N SER A 144 -13.26 26.49 -12.55
CA SER A 144 -12.53 26.62 -11.29
C SER A 144 -11.06 26.27 -11.49
N VAL A 145 -10.20 26.96 -10.73
CA VAL A 145 -8.76 26.73 -10.70
C VAL A 145 -8.41 26.18 -9.33
N PHE A 146 -7.63 25.11 -9.30
CA PHE A 146 -7.22 24.44 -8.07
C PHE A 146 -5.84 23.80 -8.21
N SER A 147 -5.24 23.43 -7.09
CA SER A 147 -3.95 22.74 -7.05
C SER A 147 -4.12 21.23 -6.99
N ILE A 148 -3.14 20.51 -7.55
CA ILE A 148 -2.99 19.07 -7.45
C ILE A 148 -1.61 18.79 -6.88
N THR A 149 -1.53 17.99 -5.81
CA THR A 149 -0.29 17.47 -5.22
C THR A 149 -0.23 15.96 -5.40
N ASP A 150 0.83 15.44 -6.02
CA ASP A 150 1.12 14.00 -6.08
C ASP A 150 1.69 13.53 -4.75
N ILE A 151 1.03 12.58 -4.08
CA ILE A 151 1.38 12.18 -2.70
C ILE A 151 2.68 11.37 -2.61
N GLU A 152 3.22 10.93 -3.74
CA GLU A 152 4.50 10.23 -3.80
C GLU A 152 5.64 11.25 -3.92
N SER A 153 5.59 12.15 -4.91
CA SER A 153 6.68 13.10 -5.16
C SER A 153 6.59 14.40 -4.36
N GLY A 154 5.39 14.81 -3.93
CA GLY A 154 5.12 16.08 -3.27
C GLY A 154 5.07 17.27 -4.25
N LEU A 155 5.30 17.01 -5.54
CA LEU A 155 5.20 18.04 -6.57
C LEU A 155 3.75 18.51 -6.69
N THR A 156 3.60 19.83 -6.77
CA THR A 156 2.30 20.50 -6.82
C THR A 156 2.22 21.39 -8.04
N PHE A 157 1.09 21.34 -8.76
CA PHE A 157 0.82 22.16 -9.94
C PHE A 157 -0.64 22.62 -9.95
N ARG A 158 -0.93 23.66 -10.73
CA ARG A 158 -2.28 24.22 -10.87
C ARG A 158 -2.94 23.74 -12.15
N VAL A 159 -4.24 23.53 -12.05
CA VAL A 159 -5.10 23.15 -13.17
C VAL A 159 -6.36 23.99 -13.20
N GLN A 160 -7.04 23.98 -14.34
CA GLN A 160 -8.41 24.44 -14.46
C GLN A 160 -9.31 23.29 -14.91
N ARG A 161 -10.50 23.15 -14.30
CA ARG A 161 -11.52 22.24 -14.81
C ARG A 161 -12.16 22.79 -16.08
N ARG A 162 -12.12 22.02 -17.15
CA ARG A 162 -12.65 22.40 -18.48
C ARG A 162 -13.96 21.72 -18.81
N ALA A 163 -14.09 20.43 -18.49
CA ALA A 163 -15.27 19.63 -18.81
C ALA A 163 -15.54 18.53 -17.77
N GLY A 164 -16.06 17.38 -18.22
CA GLY A 164 -16.35 16.21 -17.41
C GLY A 164 -17.73 16.23 -16.72
N SER A 165 -18.53 15.19 -16.96
CA SER A 165 -19.81 14.89 -16.30
C SER A 165 -19.64 13.94 -15.12
N ASP A 166 -18.87 12.87 -15.33
CA ASP A 166 -18.70 11.70 -14.46
C ASP A 166 -17.36 11.70 -13.71
N HIS A 167 -16.46 12.57 -14.14
CA HIS A 167 -15.19 12.95 -13.50
C HIS A 167 -14.82 14.37 -13.94
N ALA A 168 -13.67 14.88 -13.52
CA ALA A 168 -13.21 16.21 -13.90
C ALA A 168 -12.18 16.13 -15.05
N ASP A 169 -12.54 16.68 -16.20
CA ASP A 169 -11.59 16.92 -17.30
C ASP A 169 -10.87 18.24 -17.02
N VAL A 170 -9.56 18.16 -16.81
CA VAL A 170 -8.75 19.31 -16.40
C VAL A 170 -7.53 19.49 -17.28
N GLN A 171 -7.02 20.72 -17.30
CA GLN A 171 -5.80 21.08 -18.03
C GLN A 171 -4.84 21.82 -17.10
N PRO A 172 -3.51 21.59 -17.21
CA PRO A 172 -2.53 22.43 -16.54
C PRO A 172 -2.74 23.90 -16.91
N LEU A 173 -2.60 24.79 -15.94
CA LEU A 173 -2.90 26.21 -16.16
C LEU A 173 -1.81 26.93 -16.97
N SER A 174 -0.56 26.45 -16.89
CA SER A 174 0.61 27.07 -17.54
C SER A 174 1.63 26.04 -18.04
N LYS A 175 2.62 26.49 -18.82
CA LYS A 175 3.77 25.67 -19.25
C LYS A 175 4.56 25.10 -18.07
N GLU A 176 4.66 25.84 -16.98
CA GLU A 176 5.35 25.36 -15.78
C GLU A 176 4.55 24.26 -15.08
N ASP A 177 3.23 24.43 -14.99
CA ASP A 177 2.34 23.39 -14.44
C ASP A 177 2.42 22.09 -15.25
N THR A 178 2.42 22.21 -16.59
CA THR A 178 2.66 21.09 -17.52
C THR A 178 4.00 20.42 -17.26
N ARG A 179 5.08 21.19 -17.08
CA ARG A 179 6.42 20.67 -16.81
C ARG A 179 6.47 19.93 -15.47
N ILE A 180 5.80 20.44 -14.44
CA ILE A 180 5.68 19.77 -13.14
C ILE A 180 4.94 18.44 -13.29
N MET A 181 3.78 18.44 -13.96
CA MET A 181 3.01 17.22 -14.23
C MET A 181 3.83 16.18 -15.01
N ARG A 182 4.59 16.61 -16.02
CA ARG A 182 5.45 15.73 -16.81
C ARG A 182 6.56 15.09 -15.96
N ARG A 183 7.13 15.82 -14.99
CA ARG A 183 8.10 15.26 -14.02
C ARG A 183 7.48 14.20 -13.12
N ILE A 184 6.24 14.41 -12.65
CA ILE A 184 5.49 13.40 -11.87
C ILE A 184 5.37 12.07 -12.65
N TYR A 185 5.27 12.14 -13.97
CA TYR A 185 5.24 11.00 -14.89
C TYR A 185 6.61 10.63 -15.50
N LYS A 186 7.72 11.03 -14.87
CA LYS A 186 9.10 10.67 -15.25
C LYS A 186 9.43 11.07 -16.69
N ASP A 187 9.12 12.30 -17.04
CA ASP A 187 9.38 12.92 -18.36
C ASP A 187 8.63 12.30 -19.54
N GLY A 188 7.48 11.68 -19.27
CA GLY A 188 6.55 11.16 -20.28
C GLY A 188 5.08 11.39 -19.94
N TRP A 189 4.20 10.92 -20.82
CA TRP A 189 2.76 10.88 -20.59
C TRP A 189 2.31 9.44 -20.40
N SER A 190 1.36 9.20 -19.50
CA SER A 190 0.97 7.85 -19.14
C SER A 190 -0.49 7.77 -18.70
N TRP A 191 -1.13 6.66 -19.03
CA TRP A 191 -2.42 6.30 -18.46
C TRP A 191 -2.32 5.75 -17.05
N ARG A 192 -1.11 5.49 -16.51
CA ARG A 192 -0.97 5.01 -15.13
C ARG A 192 -1.63 5.96 -14.14
N ARG A 193 -2.36 5.39 -13.19
CA ARG A 193 -3.10 6.14 -12.19
C ARG A 193 -2.15 6.56 -11.08
N LYS A 194 -2.33 7.78 -10.60
CA LYS A 194 -1.62 8.32 -9.44
C LYS A 194 -2.62 8.74 -8.39
N ALA A 195 -2.24 8.53 -7.14
CA ALA A 195 -2.94 9.05 -5.97
C ALA A 195 -2.53 10.50 -5.74
N ILE A 196 -3.51 11.39 -5.66
CA ILE A 196 -3.27 12.83 -5.56
C ILE A 196 -4.18 13.49 -4.52
N VAL A 197 -3.76 14.64 -4.03
CA VAL A 197 -4.59 15.53 -3.22
C VAL A 197 -4.92 16.78 -4.02
N VAL A 198 -6.20 17.09 -4.15
CA VAL A 198 -6.70 18.31 -4.75
C VAL A 198 -6.91 19.36 -3.67
N GLY A 199 -6.25 20.52 -3.81
CA GLY A 199 -6.40 21.66 -2.91
C GLY A 199 -7.32 22.73 -3.50
N SER A 200 -8.44 23.02 -2.83
CA SER A 200 -9.39 24.07 -3.24
C SER A 200 -10.09 24.67 -2.01
N GLU A 201 -10.11 25.99 -1.89
CA GLU A 201 -10.85 26.73 -0.83
C GLU A 201 -10.59 26.21 0.59
N GLY A 202 -9.33 25.94 0.93
CA GLY A 202 -8.94 25.42 2.24
C GLY A 202 -9.26 23.93 2.47
N ARG A 203 -9.88 23.25 1.49
CA ARG A 203 -10.15 21.82 1.52
C ARG A 203 -9.04 21.04 0.80
N ARG A 204 -8.76 19.84 1.30
CA ARG A 204 -7.90 18.83 0.69
C ARG A 204 -8.76 17.63 0.34
N LEU A 205 -8.92 17.32 -0.95
CA LEU A 205 -9.76 16.23 -1.43
C LEU A 205 -8.87 15.12 -1.99
N ALA A 206 -9.08 13.89 -1.54
CA ALA A 206 -8.41 12.72 -2.07
C ALA A 206 -8.97 12.41 -3.46
N ALA A 207 -8.08 12.28 -4.44
CA ALA A 207 -8.44 12.02 -5.82
C ALA A 207 -7.41 11.12 -6.50
N SER A 208 -7.68 10.76 -7.74
CA SER A 208 -6.74 10.08 -8.61
C SER A 208 -6.66 10.79 -9.96
N MET A 209 -5.48 10.83 -10.57
CA MET A 209 -5.32 11.33 -11.94
C MET A 209 -4.63 10.31 -12.83
N ASN A 210 -4.87 10.42 -14.14
CA ASN A 210 -3.93 9.93 -15.16
C ASN A 210 -3.09 11.10 -15.69
N GLY A 211 -2.15 10.80 -16.60
CA GLY A 211 -1.21 11.77 -17.14
C GLY A 211 -1.25 11.92 -18.65
N MET A 212 -2.15 11.22 -19.34
CA MET A 212 -2.15 11.20 -20.79
C MET A 212 -3.02 12.35 -21.33
N PRO A 213 -2.47 13.26 -22.15
CA PRO A 213 -3.29 14.25 -22.86
C PRO A 213 -4.27 13.55 -23.81
N HIS A 214 -5.55 13.91 -23.74
CA HIS A 214 -6.58 13.42 -24.66
C HIS A 214 -7.72 14.43 -24.81
N GLY A 215 -8.58 14.20 -25.82
CA GLY A 215 -9.72 15.07 -26.12
C GLY A 215 -9.31 16.48 -26.55
N GLY A 216 -10.22 17.45 -26.39
CA GLY A 216 -10.03 18.83 -26.83
C GLY A 216 -9.13 19.68 -25.91
N ASP A 217 -8.39 20.61 -26.52
CA ASP A 217 -7.59 21.64 -25.86
C ASP A 217 -8.46 22.89 -25.61
N GLY A 218 -8.36 23.45 -24.40
CA GLY A 218 -9.15 24.59 -23.93
C GLY A 218 -8.29 25.71 -23.33
N ILE A 219 -6.99 25.49 -23.16
CA ILE A 219 -6.03 26.46 -22.64
C ILE A 219 -4.82 26.49 -23.59
N PRO A 220 -4.94 27.19 -24.73
CA PRO A 220 -3.86 27.26 -25.71
C PRO A 220 -2.56 27.76 -25.10
N GLY A 221 -1.44 27.16 -25.50
CA GLY A 221 -0.11 27.64 -25.13
C GLY A 221 0.39 27.21 -23.74
N ASN A 222 -0.36 26.41 -22.99
CA ASN A 222 0.11 25.78 -21.73
C ASN A 222 1.08 24.61 -21.95
N GLY A 223 1.35 24.21 -23.20
CA GLY A 223 2.24 23.09 -23.53
C GLY A 223 1.63 21.70 -23.31
N PHE A 224 0.31 21.59 -23.08
CA PHE A 224 -0.39 20.34 -22.85
C PHE A 224 -1.55 20.18 -23.85
N SER A 225 -1.39 19.27 -24.81
CA SER A 225 -2.33 19.09 -25.94
C SER A 225 -3.55 18.25 -25.56
N GLY A 226 -4.56 18.88 -24.97
CA GLY A 226 -5.82 18.23 -24.57
C GLY A 226 -6.11 18.43 -23.09
N HIS A 227 -6.83 17.50 -22.48
CA HIS A 227 -7.05 17.42 -21.03
C HIS A 227 -6.62 16.07 -20.46
N PHE A 228 -6.65 15.96 -19.14
CA PHE A 228 -6.50 14.70 -18.43
C PHE A 228 -7.60 14.55 -17.37
N CYS A 229 -7.85 13.32 -16.93
CA CYS A 229 -8.93 13.03 -16.00
C CYS A 229 -8.45 13.11 -14.56
N VAL A 230 -9.27 13.74 -13.71
CA VAL A 230 -9.21 13.63 -12.25
C VAL A 230 -10.48 12.96 -11.74
N HIS A 231 -10.30 11.83 -11.07
CA HIS A 231 -11.33 10.96 -10.52
C HIS A 231 -11.41 11.11 -9.00
N PHE A 232 -12.63 11.10 -8.49
CA PHE A 232 -12.96 11.10 -7.06
C PHE A 232 -13.67 9.79 -6.68
N LEU A 233 -14.06 9.65 -5.41
CA LEU A 233 -14.80 8.47 -4.95
C LEU A 233 -16.08 8.30 -5.79
N ASN A 234 -16.37 7.08 -6.23
CA ASN A 234 -17.53 6.71 -7.05
C ASN A 234 -17.65 7.43 -8.42
N SER A 235 -16.62 8.15 -8.86
CA SER A 235 -16.56 8.63 -10.25
C SER A 235 -16.37 7.46 -11.22
N SER A 236 -16.94 7.60 -12.42
CA SER A 236 -16.82 6.61 -13.49
C SER A 236 -16.07 7.18 -14.70
N THR A 237 -15.68 6.29 -15.61
CA THR A 237 -15.06 6.69 -16.89
C THR A 237 -16.13 6.88 -17.94
N HIS A 238 -15.84 7.59 -19.03
CA HIS A 238 -16.80 7.76 -20.13
C HIS A 238 -17.22 6.43 -20.82
N ARG A 239 -16.51 5.33 -20.56
CA ARG A 239 -16.73 4.03 -21.22
C ARG A 239 -17.57 3.06 -20.39
N SER A 240 -17.89 3.41 -19.14
CA SER A 240 -18.52 2.49 -18.20
C SER A 240 -19.30 3.27 -17.14
N GLU A 241 -20.50 2.80 -16.81
CA GLU A 241 -21.26 3.29 -15.66
C GLU A 241 -20.62 2.89 -14.33
N ASN A 242 -19.81 1.83 -14.32
CA ASN A 242 -19.09 1.37 -13.14
C ASN A 242 -17.80 2.18 -12.91
N PRO A 243 -17.48 2.53 -11.64
CA PRO A 243 -16.20 3.13 -11.27
C PRO A 243 -15.00 2.28 -11.71
N ASP A 244 -13.93 2.94 -12.16
CA ASP A 244 -12.66 2.28 -12.50
C ASP A 244 -11.93 1.84 -11.21
N PRO A 245 -11.73 0.52 -10.99
CA PRO A 245 -11.07 0.02 -9.79
C PRO A 245 -9.67 0.60 -9.57
N GLU A 246 -8.91 0.90 -10.63
CA GLU A 246 -7.57 1.49 -10.51
C GLU A 246 -7.63 2.91 -9.94
N HIS A 247 -8.58 3.72 -10.43
CA HIS A 247 -8.81 5.06 -9.90
C HIS A 247 -9.34 5.01 -8.47
N GLN A 248 -10.30 4.13 -8.16
CA GLN A 248 -10.82 4.00 -6.79
C GLN A 248 -9.72 3.59 -5.82
N LEU A 249 -8.86 2.65 -6.21
CA LEU A 249 -7.70 2.25 -5.41
C LEU A 249 -6.77 3.45 -5.09
N MET A 250 -6.47 4.27 -6.09
CA MET A 250 -5.66 5.48 -5.91
C MET A 250 -6.36 6.58 -5.09
N VAL A 251 -7.68 6.72 -5.20
CA VAL A 251 -8.48 7.64 -4.37
C VAL A 251 -8.40 7.22 -2.90
N TYR A 252 -8.57 5.93 -2.60
CA TYR A 252 -8.43 5.43 -1.23
C TYR A 252 -6.99 5.52 -0.71
N LYS A 253 -5.98 5.36 -1.58
CA LYS A 253 -4.57 5.62 -1.26
C LYS A 253 -4.36 7.08 -0.88
N ALA A 254 -4.87 8.02 -1.69
CA ALA A 254 -4.80 9.46 -1.42
C ALA A 254 -5.57 9.91 -0.18
N ALA A 255 -6.51 9.08 0.31
CA ALA A 255 -7.24 9.31 1.56
C ALA A 255 -6.57 8.66 2.79
N GLY A 256 -5.54 7.84 2.61
CA GLY A 256 -4.99 7.02 3.70
C GLY A 256 -5.98 5.95 4.21
N ARG A 257 -6.91 5.50 3.37
CA ARG A 257 -8.02 4.60 3.74
C ARG A 257 -8.05 3.27 2.99
N LEU A 258 -6.94 2.87 2.35
CA LEU A 258 -6.83 1.58 1.65
C LEU A 258 -7.22 0.38 2.52
N ARG A 259 -6.75 0.34 3.78
CA ARG A 259 -7.04 -0.78 4.69
C ARG A 259 -8.54 -0.92 4.91
N GLU A 260 -9.26 0.17 5.07
CA GLU A 260 -10.71 0.14 5.23
C GLU A 260 -11.42 -0.37 3.97
N MET A 261 -11.04 0.14 2.79
CA MET A 261 -11.57 -0.32 1.51
C MET A 261 -11.39 -1.83 1.36
N LEU A 262 -10.17 -2.32 1.60
CA LEU A 262 -9.83 -3.73 1.47
C LEU A 262 -10.56 -4.58 2.52
N ASN A 263 -10.69 -4.12 3.77
CA ASN A 263 -11.42 -4.86 4.81
C ASN A 263 -12.92 -5.02 4.47
N GLY A 264 -13.51 -4.02 3.83
CA GLY A 264 -14.91 -4.04 3.40
C GLY A 264 -15.16 -4.79 2.09
N SER A 265 -14.12 -5.36 1.48
CA SER A 265 -14.21 -5.95 0.14
C SER A 265 -14.42 -7.48 0.19
N PRO A 266 -15.39 -8.01 -0.58
CA PRO A 266 -15.56 -9.46 -0.73
C PRO A 266 -14.41 -10.08 -1.55
N PRO A 267 -14.23 -11.41 -1.54
CA PRO A 267 -13.13 -12.10 -2.23
C PRO A 267 -12.97 -11.70 -3.70
N LEU A 268 -14.07 -11.60 -4.46
CA LEU A 268 -14.03 -11.20 -5.86
C LEU A 268 -13.46 -9.78 -6.05
N ALA A 269 -13.77 -8.85 -5.13
CA ALA A 269 -13.24 -7.50 -5.15
C ALA A 269 -11.75 -7.48 -4.72
N GLN A 270 -11.34 -8.30 -3.75
CA GLN A 270 -9.92 -8.48 -3.41
C GLN A 270 -9.10 -8.87 -4.63
N ALA A 271 -9.56 -9.87 -5.40
CA ALA A 271 -8.88 -10.29 -6.63
C ALA A 271 -8.75 -9.16 -7.67
N ARG A 272 -9.80 -8.35 -7.83
CA ARG A 272 -9.78 -7.17 -8.71
C ARG A 272 -8.76 -6.12 -8.24
N TYR A 273 -8.73 -5.82 -6.95
CA TYR A 273 -7.81 -4.83 -6.40
C TYR A 273 -6.36 -5.31 -6.41
N LEU A 274 -6.11 -6.60 -6.22
CA LEU A 274 -4.76 -7.16 -6.34
C LEU A 274 -4.25 -7.02 -7.77
N ALA A 275 -5.08 -7.40 -8.76
CA ALA A 275 -4.74 -7.24 -10.17
C ALA A 275 -4.48 -5.78 -10.55
N ALA A 276 -5.33 -4.85 -10.09
CA ALA A 276 -5.16 -3.42 -10.30
C ALA A 276 -3.85 -2.92 -9.68
N ALA A 277 -3.54 -3.31 -8.44
CA ALA A 277 -2.29 -2.95 -7.78
C ALA A 277 -1.06 -3.47 -8.55
N MET A 278 -1.13 -4.71 -9.07
CA MET A 278 -0.05 -5.28 -9.88
C MET A 278 0.17 -4.51 -11.19
N ASP A 279 -0.90 -4.14 -11.90
CA ASP A 279 -0.81 -3.39 -13.16
C ASP A 279 -0.25 -1.98 -12.96
N GLN A 280 -0.69 -1.31 -11.89
CA GLN A 280 -0.20 0.01 -11.51
C GLN A 280 1.21 -0.03 -10.89
N ASN A 281 1.80 -1.21 -10.69
CA ASN A 281 3.08 -1.44 -9.99
C ASN A 281 3.08 -0.88 -8.55
N GLU A 282 1.94 -1.00 -7.86
CA GLU A 282 1.70 -0.47 -6.52
C GLU A 282 2.08 -1.49 -5.43
N THR A 283 3.38 -1.63 -5.21
CA THR A 283 3.97 -2.63 -4.28
C THR A 283 3.51 -2.46 -2.84
N GLU A 284 3.27 -1.23 -2.39
CA GLU A 284 2.81 -0.94 -1.03
C GLU A 284 1.36 -1.42 -0.82
N ILE A 285 0.52 -1.37 -1.85
CA ILE A 285 -0.83 -1.91 -1.80
C ILE A 285 -0.79 -3.43 -1.76
N VAL A 286 0.05 -4.07 -2.58
CA VAL A 286 0.26 -5.53 -2.53
C VAL A 286 0.73 -5.95 -1.15
N ARG A 287 1.71 -5.26 -0.55
CA ARG A 287 2.19 -5.50 0.82
C ARG A 287 1.06 -5.41 1.86
N LEU A 288 0.15 -4.44 1.71
CA LEU A 288 -1.02 -4.29 2.60
C LEU A 288 -2.03 -5.43 2.42
N MET A 289 -2.19 -5.94 1.20
CA MET A 289 -3.12 -7.05 0.90
C MET A 289 -2.61 -8.40 1.41
N THR A 290 -1.29 -8.59 1.47
CA THR A 290 -0.62 -9.82 1.90
C THR A 290 -0.30 -9.86 3.40
N GLU A 291 -0.87 -8.95 4.20
CA GLU A 291 -0.69 -8.98 5.65
C GLU A 291 -1.31 -10.24 6.26
N GLY A 292 -0.55 -10.95 7.09
CA GLY A 292 -0.93 -12.24 7.65
C GLY A 292 -0.47 -13.46 6.84
N MET A 293 -0.09 -13.30 5.57
CA MET A 293 0.56 -14.37 4.78
C MET A 293 1.97 -14.66 5.33
N THR A 294 2.60 -15.77 4.95
CA THR A 294 3.99 -16.00 5.34
C THR A 294 4.92 -14.91 4.79
N LEU A 295 5.99 -14.59 5.53
CA LEU A 295 6.94 -13.57 5.08
C LEU A 295 7.52 -13.85 3.67
N PRO A 296 7.94 -15.09 3.32
CA PRO A 296 8.46 -15.38 1.98
C PRO A 296 7.45 -15.17 0.86
N GLU A 297 6.19 -15.57 1.05
CA GLU A 297 5.14 -15.42 0.04
C GLU A 297 4.79 -13.94 -0.19
N SER A 298 4.59 -13.20 0.90
CA SER A 298 4.32 -11.76 0.85
C SER A 298 5.46 -11.00 0.17
N ALA A 299 6.71 -11.25 0.57
CA ALA A 299 7.89 -10.65 -0.05
C ALA A 299 8.04 -11.04 -1.52
N GLY A 300 7.75 -12.30 -1.87
CA GLY A 300 7.75 -12.80 -3.24
C GLY A 300 6.76 -12.07 -4.13
N LEU A 301 5.52 -11.87 -3.66
CA LEU A 301 4.47 -11.18 -4.42
C LEU A 301 4.77 -9.69 -4.62
N VAL A 302 5.27 -9.02 -3.58
CA VAL A 302 5.74 -7.63 -3.64
C VAL A 302 6.89 -7.49 -4.65
N ALA A 303 7.87 -8.40 -4.60
CA ALA A 303 9.01 -8.38 -5.52
C ALA A 303 8.62 -8.71 -6.97
N ALA A 304 7.65 -9.60 -7.19
CA ALA A 304 7.10 -9.90 -8.50
C ALA A 304 6.39 -8.66 -9.09
N THR A 305 5.58 -7.98 -8.28
CA THR A 305 4.86 -6.76 -8.66
C THR A 305 5.80 -5.67 -9.16
N ALA A 306 6.91 -5.43 -8.48
CA ALA A 306 7.92 -4.45 -8.89
C ALA A 306 8.54 -4.70 -10.28
N LYS A 307 8.49 -5.96 -10.76
CA LYS A 307 9.08 -6.41 -12.03
C LYS A 307 8.10 -6.40 -13.19
N PHE A 308 6.79 -6.27 -12.95
CA PHE A 308 5.81 -6.24 -14.04
C PHE A 308 5.94 -4.96 -14.86
N ALA A 309 5.96 -5.11 -16.18
CA ALA A 309 5.76 -4.02 -17.14
C ALA A 309 4.27 -3.74 -17.34
N SER A 310 3.45 -4.80 -17.35
CA SER A 310 1.98 -4.77 -17.41
C SER A 310 1.39 -6.02 -16.76
N PHE A 311 0.19 -5.91 -16.20
CA PHE A 311 -0.58 -7.02 -15.66
C PHE A 311 -2.06 -6.82 -15.98
N ARG A 312 -2.64 -7.66 -16.84
CA ARG A 312 -4.05 -7.53 -17.25
C ARG A 312 -4.83 -8.72 -16.75
N ALA A 313 -5.78 -8.47 -15.84
CA ALA A 313 -6.78 -9.46 -15.48
C ALA A 313 -7.86 -9.55 -16.58
N GLY A 314 -8.21 -10.78 -16.93
CA GLY A 314 -9.30 -11.15 -17.81
C GLY A 314 -10.53 -11.54 -17.00
N LYS A 315 -11.06 -12.75 -17.24
CA LYS A 315 -12.19 -13.29 -16.47
C LYS A 315 -11.75 -13.47 -15.02
N ILE A 316 -12.58 -13.01 -14.09
CA ILE A 316 -12.42 -13.21 -12.64
C ILE A 316 -13.69 -13.89 -12.16
N ALA A 317 -13.56 -15.02 -11.47
CA ALA A 317 -14.68 -15.76 -10.94
C ALA A 317 -14.34 -16.36 -9.58
N GLU A 318 -15.31 -16.32 -8.66
CA GLU A 318 -15.23 -17.14 -7.46
C GLU A 318 -15.50 -18.59 -7.86
N SER A 319 -14.52 -19.46 -7.65
CA SER A 319 -14.58 -20.87 -8.05
C SER A 319 -15.07 -21.77 -6.93
N LYS A 320 -14.87 -21.37 -5.66
CA LYS A 320 -15.29 -22.13 -4.49
C LYS A 320 -15.55 -21.21 -3.30
N ARG A 321 -16.55 -21.56 -2.50
CA ARG A 321 -16.78 -21.02 -1.15
C ARG A 321 -17.09 -22.17 -0.21
N ASP A 322 -16.58 -22.14 1.02
CA ASP A 322 -16.99 -23.09 2.04
C ASP A 322 -18.50 -22.93 2.28
N PRO A 323 -19.32 -23.97 1.99
CA PRO A 323 -20.78 -23.84 2.04
C PRO A 323 -21.34 -23.89 3.47
N VAL A 324 -20.52 -24.26 4.46
CA VAL A 324 -20.95 -24.40 5.86
C VAL A 324 -20.48 -23.22 6.68
N THR A 325 -19.18 -22.95 6.67
CA THR A 325 -18.59 -21.91 7.51
C THR A 325 -18.56 -20.56 6.82
N GLU A 326 -18.54 -20.56 5.48
CA GLU A 326 -18.25 -19.40 4.64
C GLU A 326 -16.98 -18.64 5.07
N LEU A 327 -15.99 -19.32 5.68
CA LEU A 327 -14.76 -18.69 6.15
C LEU A 327 -13.64 -18.70 5.12
N THR A 328 -13.78 -19.51 4.06
CA THR A 328 -12.82 -19.57 2.96
C THR A 328 -13.53 -19.41 1.62
N ALA A 329 -12.85 -18.75 0.69
CA ALA A 329 -13.28 -18.59 -0.69
C ALA A 329 -12.06 -18.66 -1.60
N VAL A 330 -12.23 -19.26 -2.78
CA VAL A 330 -11.21 -19.31 -3.83
C VAL A 330 -11.70 -18.51 -5.02
N VAL A 331 -10.86 -17.60 -5.49
CA VAL A 331 -11.11 -16.78 -6.66
C VAL A 331 -10.04 -17.09 -7.69
N GLU A 332 -10.43 -17.33 -8.92
CA GLU A 332 -9.51 -17.52 -10.04
C GLU A 332 -9.66 -16.37 -11.03
N LEU A 333 -8.53 -15.85 -11.50
CA LEU A 333 -8.49 -14.88 -12.59
C LEU A 333 -7.53 -15.31 -13.68
N ASP A 334 -7.95 -15.16 -14.93
CA ASP A 334 -7.05 -15.26 -16.07
C ASP A 334 -6.19 -14.00 -16.11
N ALA A 335 -4.85 -14.14 -16.13
CA ALA A 335 -3.94 -13.01 -16.23
C ALA A 335 -3.09 -13.11 -17.50
N VAL A 336 -2.94 -11.97 -18.18
CA VAL A 336 -1.90 -11.76 -19.18
C VAL A 336 -0.95 -10.71 -18.65
N PHE A 337 0.30 -11.08 -18.39
CA PHE A 337 1.28 -10.18 -17.81
C PHE A 337 2.63 -10.29 -18.49
N GLN A 338 3.42 -9.23 -18.38
CA GLN A 338 4.75 -9.15 -18.93
C GLN A 338 5.69 -8.63 -17.84
N SER A 339 6.74 -9.37 -17.52
CA SER A 339 7.85 -8.83 -16.72
C SER A 339 8.80 -8.04 -17.62
N ARG A 340 9.46 -7.00 -17.09
CA ARG A 340 10.42 -6.19 -17.85
C ARG A 340 11.51 -7.08 -18.48
N GLY A 341 11.72 -6.93 -19.79
CA GLY A 341 12.71 -7.72 -20.55
C GLY A 341 12.32 -9.17 -20.83
N LYS A 342 11.09 -9.60 -20.53
CA LYS A 342 10.60 -10.96 -20.79
C LYS A 342 9.37 -10.94 -21.72
N PRO A 343 9.09 -12.04 -22.44
CA PRO A 343 7.86 -12.16 -23.21
C PRO A 343 6.63 -12.18 -22.30
N SER A 344 5.49 -11.77 -22.86
CA SER A 344 4.19 -11.88 -22.19
C SER A 344 3.83 -13.33 -21.89
N ARG A 345 3.23 -13.58 -20.73
CA ARG A 345 2.76 -14.89 -20.29
C ARG A 345 1.26 -14.84 -20.01
N ARG A 346 0.63 -15.99 -20.13
CA ARG A 346 -0.76 -16.20 -19.73
C ARG A 346 -0.82 -17.29 -18.66
N GLU A 347 -1.40 -16.96 -17.54
CA GLU A 347 -1.51 -17.84 -16.38
C GLU A 347 -2.89 -17.65 -15.72
N THR A 348 -3.36 -18.66 -15.02
CA THR A 348 -4.48 -18.51 -14.09
C THR A 348 -3.88 -18.18 -12.73
N VAL A 349 -4.30 -17.05 -12.15
CA VAL A 349 -3.93 -16.67 -10.78
C VAL A 349 -5.04 -17.13 -9.87
N ARG A 350 -4.71 -18.01 -8.93
CA ARG A 350 -5.63 -18.50 -7.90
C ARG A 350 -5.35 -17.77 -6.60
N LEU A 351 -6.40 -17.18 -6.03
CA LEU A 351 -6.37 -16.50 -4.76
C LEU A 351 -7.21 -17.28 -3.76
N THR A 352 -6.62 -17.62 -2.62
CA THR A 352 -7.37 -18.10 -1.46
C THR A 352 -7.61 -16.92 -0.54
N CYS A 353 -8.88 -16.64 -0.25
CA CYS A 353 -9.28 -15.66 0.74
C CYS A 353 -9.83 -16.37 1.98
N ALA A 354 -9.45 -15.87 3.16
CA ALA A 354 -9.91 -16.39 4.44
C ALA A 354 -10.39 -15.27 5.38
N ARG A 355 -11.26 -15.63 6.34
CA ARG A 355 -11.67 -14.77 7.45
C ARG A 355 -11.84 -15.61 8.72
N LEU A 356 -11.59 -15.01 9.89
CA LEU A 356 -11.63 -15.72 11.17
C LEU A 356 -13.06 -16.04 11.65
N SER A 357 -14.03 -15.24 11.22
CA SER A 357 -15.46 -15.40 11.52
C SER A 357 -16.30 -14.72 10.43
N PRO A 358 -17.62 -14.94 10.37
CA PRO A 358 -18.48 -14.26 9.41
C PRO A 358 -18.48 -12.72 9.55
N LEU A 359 -18.14 -12.20 10.72
CA LEU A 359 -18.03 -10.76 11.00
C LEU A 359 -16.61 -10.21 10.74
N SER A 360 -15.63 -11.07 10.53
CA SER A 360 -14.25 -10.67 10.25
C SER A 360 -14.09 -10.31 8.76
N PRO A 361 -13.21 -9.35 8.43
CA PRO A 361 -12.93 -9.00 7.04
C PRO A 361 -12.30 -10.17 6.29
N TRP A 362 -12.57 -10.26 4.99
CA TRP A 362 -11.85 -11.15 4.10
C TRP A 362 -10.41 -10.66 3.91
N ARG A 363 -9.46 -11.60 3.96
CA ARG A 363 -8.03 -11.39 3.73
C ARG A 363 -7.53 -12.33 2.65
N LEU A 364 -6.50 -11.89 1.92
CA LEU A 364 -5.73 -12.79 1.09
C LEU A 364 -4.88 -13.69 2.00
N ASP A 365 -5.05 -15.00 1.85
CA ASP A 365 -4.32 -16.02 2.60
C ASP A 365 -3.22 -16.65 1.72
N ASP A 366 -3.50 -16.83 0.43
CA ASP A 366 -2.57 -17.40 -0.54
C ASP A 366 -2.82 -16.87 -1.97
N CYS A 367 -1.78 -16.86 -2.81
CA CYS A 367 -1.80 -16.41 -4.20
C CYS A 367 -0.87 -17.23 -5.08
N GLU A 368 -1.44 -18.15 -5.87
CA GLU A 368 -0.71 -19.03 -6.77
C GLU A 368 -0.79 -18.56 -8.23
N PHE A 369 0.34 -18.66 -8.94
CA PHE A 369 0.44 -18.41 -10.37
C PHE A 369 0.54 -19.76 -11.11
N ILE A 370 -0.50 -20.10 -11.87
CA ILE A 370 -0.65 -21.43 -12.49
C ILE A 370 -0.51 -21.30 -14.01
N PRO A 371 0.54 -21.85 -14.64
CA PRO A 371 0.70 -21.82 -16.08
C PRO A 371 -0.49 -22.45 -16.80
N VAL A 372 -1.07 -21.73 -17.76
CA VAL A 372 -2.13 -22.29 -18.60
C VAL A 372 -1.45 -23.29 -19.54
N ARG A 373 -1.73 -24.59 -19.36
CA ARG A 373 -1.24 -25.63 -20.28
C ARG A 373 -1.71 -25.28 -21.69
N SER A 374 -0.77 -25.13 -22.62
CA SER A 374 -1.14 -25.02 -24.03
C SER A 374 -1.93 -26.28 -24.39
N ARG A 375 -3.14 -26.10 -24.93
CA ARG A 375 -3.76 -27.17 -25.71
C ARG A 375 -2.80 -27.38 -26.89
N SER A 376 -1.93 -28.38 -26.80
CA SER A 376 -1.28 -28.90 -27.98
C SER A 376 -2.39 -29.24 -28.96
N SER A 377 -2.27 -28.73 -30.17
CA SER A 377 -3.13 -29.11 -31.27
C SER A 377 -3.16 -30.64 -31.33
N ARG A 378 -4.28 -31.25 -30.98
CA ARG A 378 -4.64 -32.56 -31.55
C ARG A 378 -4.83 -32.33 -33.04
N ARG A 379 -3.72 -32.37 -33.76
CA ARG A 379 -3.64 -32.59 -35.20
C ARG A 379 -2.73 -33.80 -35.40
N SER A 380 -3.35 -34.96 -35.33
CA SER A 380 -3.11 -36.12 -36.20
C SER A 380 -4.21 -37.12 -35.88
#